data_AF-A0A3P1SDF3-F1
#
_entry.id   AF-A0A3P1SDF3-F1
#
_cell.length_a   1.000
_cell.length_b   1.000
_cell.length_c   1.000
_cell.angle_alpha   90.00
_cell.angle_beta   90.00
_cell.angle_gamma   90.00
#
_symmetry.space_group_name_H-M   'P 1'
#
loop_
_entity.id
_entity.type
_entity.pdbx_description
1 polymer ?
#
loop_
_entity_poly.entity_id
_entity_poly.type
_entity_poly.pdbx_seq_one_letter_code
_entity_poly.pdbx_strand_id
1 'polypeptide(L)'
;MSITRYELTMYLKTTSALHSGGVEETVNREDPETKQERKATAQRFARDGQGQPYLPGRSIKGAIRAACEQTVARADGAIDEDGLLTKDSLNALWGGETAASVLTVHPIVLPVVEEAAEEKSARQAQDGAHAVLRERPGIAIDRYWGAVGDGALFVHEVLPAGAELKLRISAHVDTESGRTPEQVEALLRLIVELFKAEQITFGKRKNTGWGGVTLAQDLPEKSVFLTRTKLDTPDGLVSWLSGGEKLPLEELPAIESVSDVQERVTIRVKWSSPTGILVADPERREARKEAENDPEKKESVPTEQWRDREGDCLVIPGSSIRGALRNRATRIARTILFATEGVGGEYTSDWSDEDVHKQLAADVPLIHDLFGTTDRRGALTVREVRSRTLGEKITVTHNAGDRWTGGVIDGGLYSEEYYVDTDWEPIVLEINLAHLFRVKEGERIPATYTEGRCRAALVLLGLVMAELATGTLPIGSRATRGMGAVEVKTVEVSGPKELLGTPRWELEGGGQAIARELLKKLREMNEEISGNWTDYLTKEPEAAPSASGEGSEEQA
;
A
#
# COMPACT_ATOMS: atom_id res chain seq x y z
N MET A 1 -44.25 7.92 11.29
CA MET A 1 -42.85 7.68 10.90
C MET A 1 -42.04 7.43 12.16
N SER A 2 -41.45 6.24 12.29
CA SER A 2 -40.41 6.01 13.30
C SER A 2 -39.05 6.25 12.66
N ILE A 3 -38.21 7.05 13.32
CA ILE A 3 -36.85 7.35 12.86
C ILE A 3 -35.90 6.86 13.93
N THR A 4 -35.01 5.96 13.55
CA THR A 4 -33.93 5.48 14.43
C THR A 4 -32.61 6.07 13.97
N ARG A 5 -31.88 6.66 14.91
CA ARG A 5 -30.54 7.21 14.71
C ARG A 5 -29.51 6.33 15.40
N TYR A 6 -28.39 6.13 14.72
CA TYR A 6 -27.20 5.49 15.25
C TYR A 6 -26.00 6.44 15.18
N GLU A 7 -25.11 6.35 16.16
CA GLU A 7 -23.81 7.01 16.12
C GLU A 7 -22.71 6.04 16.55
N LEU A 8 -21.85 5.66 15.61
CA LEU A 8 -20.68 4.81 15.81
C LEU A 8 -19.43 5.70 15.86
N THR A 9 -18.72 5.67 16.98
CA THR A 9 -17.42 6.31 17.15
C THR A 9 -16.35 5.24 17.33
N MET A 10 -15.29 5.29 16.53
CA MET A 10 -14.14 4.39 16.63
C MET A 10 -12.85 5.18 16.79
N TYR A 11 -12.01 4.76 17.74
CA TYR A 11 -10.66 5.25 17.93
C TYR A 11 -9.69 4.27 17.26
N LEU A 12 -8.99 4.78 16.25
CA LEU A 12 -8.08 4.01 15.40
C LEU A 12 -6.65 4.46 15.63
N LYS A 13 -5.70 3.59 15.33
CA LYS A 13 -4.27 3.89 15.26
C LYS A 13 -3.77 3.52 13.87
N THR A 14 -3.02 4.42 13.23
CA THR A 14 -2.37 4.10 11.95
C THR A 14 -1.28 3.05 12.17
N THR A 15 -1.30 1.94 11.44
CA THR A 15 -0.25 0.90 11.49
C THR A 15 0.85 1.15 10.47
N SER A 16 0.59 2.01 9.48
CA SER A 16 1.56 2.44 8.48
C SER A 16 1.36 3.91 8.11
N ALA A 17 2.34 4.46 7.40
CA ALA A 17 2.21 5.79 6.78
C ALA A 17 0.91 5.94 5.98
N LEU A 18 0.23 7.08 6.11
CA LEU A 18 -1.05 7.35 5.46
C LEU A 18 -0.96 8.64 4.63
N HIS A 19 -1.57 8.62 3.44
CA HIS A 19 -1.75 9.79 2.58
C HIS A 19 -3.05 9.63 1.77
N SER A 20 -3.91 10.65 1.69
CA SER A 20 -5.17 10.58 0.94
C SER A 20 -5.20 11.42 -0.35
N GLY A 21 -4.22 12.30 -0.55
CA GLY A 21 -4.26 13.35 -1.58
C GLY A 21 -5.25 14.47 -1.22
N GLY A 22 -4.90 15.69 -1.61
CA GLY A 22 -5.70 16.92 -1.51
C GLY A 22 -6.23 17.31 -2.89
N VAL A 23 -6.80 18.52 -3.00
CA VAL A 23 -7.15 19.09 -4.31
C VAL A 23 -5.87 19.10 -5.14
N GLU A 24 -5.91 18.43 -6.29
CA GLU A 24 -4.75 18.17 -7.13
C GLU A 24 -4.18 19.50 -7.63
N GLU A 25 -3.09 19.98 -7.03
CA GLU A 25 -2.17 20.79 -7.81
C GLU A 25 -1.56 19.86 -8.85
N THR A 26 -2.04 20.01 -10.09
CA THR A 26 -1.42 19.39 -11.25
C THR A 26 0.03 19.84 -11.28
N VAL A 27 0.94 18.90 -11.02
CA VAL A 27 2.37 19.12 -11.22
C VAL A 27 2.51 19.59 -12.66
N ASN A 28 2.94 20.84 -12.87
CA ASN A 28 3.20 21.34 -14.20
C ASN A 28 4.41 20.58 -14.75
N ARG A 29 4.15 19.59 -15.61
CA ARG A 29 5.15 18.72 -16.24
C ARG A 29 5.62 19.28 -17.58
N GLU A 30 5.00 20.36 -18.05
CA GLU A 30 5.24 20.95 -19.36
C GLU A 30 6.05 22.25 -19.21
N ASP A 31 7.37 22.11 -19.04
CA ASP A 31 8.28 23.08 -19.63
C ASP A 31 9.61 22.40 -20.01
N PRO A 32 9.77 21.95 -21.28
CA PRO A 32 11.03 21.45 -21.80
C PRO A 32 12.05 22.56 -22.09
N GLU A 33 11.62 23.82 -22.22
CA GLU A 33 12.44 24.91 -22.73
C GLU A 33 13.10 25.75 -21.62
N THR A 34 12.44 25.87 -20.46
CA THR A 34 13.10 26.48 -19.31
C THR A 34 13.86 25.41 -18.52
N LYS A 35 15.19 25.48 -18.51
CA LYS A 35 16.06 24.76 -17.56
C LYS A 35 15.85 25.25 -16.11
N GLN A 36 14.65 25.68 -15.73
CA GLN A 36 14.31 25.94 -14.34
C GLN A 36 14.25 24.60 -13.62
N GLU A 37 14.89 24.52 -12.45
CA GLU A 37 14.85 23.33 -11.61
C GLU A 37 13.39 22.89 -11.42
N ARG A 38 13.05 21.70 -11.94
CA ARG A 38 11.73 21.09 -11.74
C ARG A 38 11.51 20.91 -10.24
N LYS A 39 10.82 21.84 -9.59
CA LYS A 39 10.45 21.74 -8.18
C LYS A 39 9.26 20.80 -8.06
N ALA A 40 9.46 19.66 -7.40
CA ALA A 40 8.39 18.74 -7.09
C ALA A 40 7.47 19.36 -6.02
N THR A 41 6.27 19.79 -6.40
CA THR A 41 5.28 20.28 -5.43
C THR A 41 4.73 19.12 -4.61
N ALA A 42 4.70 19.28 -3.29
CA ALA A 42 4.23 18.24 -2.40
C ALA A 42 2.71 18.03 -2.53
N GLN A 43 2.29 16.79 -2.74
CA GLN A 43 0.88 16.42 -2.66
C GLN A 43 0.43 16.47 -1.21
N ARG A 44 -0.37 17.47 -0.85
CA ARG A 44 -0.84 17.71 0.52
C ARG A 44 -2.15 16.97 0.82
N PHE A 45 -2.50 16.80 2.09
CA PHE A 45 -3.87 16.45 2.49
C PHE A 45 -4.83 17.61 2.25
N ALA A 46 -6.12 17.28 2.10
CA ALA A 46 -7.18 18.29 2.15
C ALA A 46 -7.09 19.12 3.45
N ARG A 47 -7.31 20.43 3.33
CA ARG A 47 -7.32 21.39 4.43
C ARG A 47 -8.70 21.98 4.62
N ASP A 48 -9.15 22.12 5.85
CA ASP A 48 -10.41 22.79 6.16
C ASP A 48 -10.30 24.31 6.05
N GLY A 49 -11.38 25.04 6.37
CA GLY A 49 -11.40 26.51 6.35
C GLY A 49 -10.43 27.19 7.33
N GLN A 50 -9.85 26.43 8.27
CA GLN A 50 -8.83 26.89 9.23
C GLN A 50 -7.42 26.42 8.83
N GLY A 51 -7.27 25.72 7.71
CA GLY A 51 -5.99 25.19 7.26
C GLY A 51 -5.56 23.89 7.96
N GLN A 52 -6.45 23.23 8.70
CA GLN A 52 -6.16 21.99 9.39
C GLN A 52 -6.27 20.79 8.44
N PRO A 53 -5.28 19.87 8.43
CA PRO A 53 -5.35 18.65 7.64
C PRO A 53 -6.48 17.75 8.08
N TYR A 54 -7.21 17.18 7.12
CA TYR A 54 -8.23 16.19 7.40
C TYR A 54 -8.34 15.13 6.30
N LEU A 55 -8.90 13.97 6.66
CA LEU A 55 -9.34 12.95 5.72
C LEU A 55 -10.80 13.21 5.34
N PRO A 56 -11.10 13.42 4.05
CA PRO A 56 -12.47 13.63 3.62
C PRO A 56 -13.37 12.43 3.92
N GLY A 57 -14.57 12.69 4.45
CA GLY A 57 -15.58 11.65 4.72
C GLY A 57 -15.88 10.77 3.51
N ARG A 58 -15.85 11.35 2.29
CA ARG A 58 -16.01 10.60 1.02
C ARG A 58 -14.92 9.54 0.81
N SER A 59 -13.67 9.85 1.14
CA SER A 59 -12.54 8.95 0.95
C SER A 59 -12.61 7.78 1.93
N ILE A 60 -12.99 8.07 3.18
CA ILE A 60 -13.21 7.07 4.22
C ILE A 60 -14.41 6.19 3.87
N LYS A 61 -15.53 6.80 3.45
CA LYS A 61 -16.74 6.09 3.02
C LYS A 61 -16.44 5.13 1.88
N GLY A 62 -15.70 5.57 0.86
CA GLY A 62 -15.30 4.71 -0.25
C GLY A 62 -14.44 3.51 0.20
N ALA A 63 -13.51 3.73 1.13
CA ALA A 63 -12.68 2.66 1.67
C ALA A 63 -13.48 1.62 2.47
N ILE A 64 -14.42 2.06 3.31
CA ILE A 64 -15.29 1.18 4.10
C ILE A 64 -16.26 0.44 3.17
N ARG A 65 -16.91 1.15 2.24
CA ARG A 65 -17.84 0.58 1.27
C ARG A 65 -17.19 -0.53 0.45
N ALA A 66 -16.01 -0.27 -0.12
CA ALA A 66 -15.29 -1.27 -0.90
C ALA A 66 -14.95 -2.52 -0.09
N ALA A 67 -14.58 -2.37 1.18
CA ALA A 67 -14.31 -3.52 2.06
C ALA A 67 -15.59 -4.32 2.36
N CYS A 68 -16.71 -3.64 2.65
CA CYS A 68 -18.00 -4.31 2.87
C CYS A 68 -18.50 -5.03 1.61
N GLU A 69 -18.43 -4.38 0.44
CA GLU A 69 -18.85 -4.97 -0.84
C GLU A 69 -17.99 -6.19 -1.19
N GLN A 70 -16.68 -6.13 -0.95
CA GLN A 70 -15.80 -7.27 -1.16
C GLN A 70 -16.14 -8.45 -0.24
N THR A 71 -16.50 -8.18 1.02
CA THR A 71 -16.90 -9.25 1.97
C THR A 71 -18.26 -9.85 1.60
N VAL A 72 -19.27 -9.02 1.29
CA VAL A 72 -20.61 -9.50 0.94
C VAL A 72 -20.62 -10.23 -0.41
N ALA A 73 -19.83 -9.79 -1.39
CA ALA A 73 -19.73 -10.47 -2.68
C ALA A 73 -19.15 -11.90 -2.59
N ARG A 74 -18.52 -12.27 -1.46
CA ARG A 74 -17.95 -13.60 -1.22
C ARG A 74 -18.94 -14.58 -0.60
N ALA A 75 -19.97 -14.10 0.09
CA ALA A 75 -20.98 -14.98 0.68
C ALA A 75 -21.93 -15.50 -0.40
N ASP A 76 -22.24 -16.79 -0.36
CA ASP A 76 -23.32 -17.37 -1.16
C ASP A 76 -24.67 -17.02 -0.51
N GLY A 77 -25.05 -15.73 -0.54
CA GLY A 77 -26.28 -15.20 0.06
C GLY A 77 -26.05 -14.01 0.98
N ALA A 78 -26.61 -14.06 2.18
CA ALA A 78 -26.35 -13.07 3.23
C ALA A 78 -25.12 -13.45 4.04
N ILE A 79 -24.44 -12.47 4.63
CA ILE A 79 -23.27 -12.69 5.50
C ILE A 79 -23.65 -12.91 6.98
N ASP A 80 -24.93 -12.84 7.28
CA ASP A 80 -25.51 -13.01 8.60
C ASP A 80 -26.62 -14.07 8.53
N GLU A 81 -26.82 -14.79 9.64
CA GLU A 81 -27.79 -15.89 9.73
C GLU A 81 -29.23 -15.43 9.48
N ASP A 82 -29.53 -14.15 9.72
CA ASP A 82 -30.85 -13.56 9.63
C ASP A 82 -31.22 -13.07 8.21
N GLY A 83 -30.30 -13.15 7.25
CA GLY A 83 -30.56 -12.75 5.86
C GLY A 83 -30.59 -11.22 5.64
N LEU A 84 -30.07 -10.43 6.58
CA LEU A 84 -30.20 -8.96 6.60
C LEU A 84 -29.28 -8.27 5.58
N LEU A 85 -28.06 -8.77 5.41
CA LEU A 85 -27.02 -8.20 4.55
C LEU A 85 -26.72 -9.09 3.34
N THR A 86 -27.49 -8.88 2.29
CA THR A 86 -27.21 -9.36 0.94
C THR A 86 -26.53 -8.25 0.12
N LYS A 87 -26.06 -8.58 -1.09
CA LYS A 87 -25.52 -7.58 -2.03
C LYS A 87 -26.52 -6.46 -2.31
N ASP A 88 -27.80 -6.80 -2.46
CA ASP A 88 -28.85 -5.83 -2.77
C ASP A 88 -29.20 -4.94 -1.58
N SER A 89 -29.33 -5.52 -0.37
CA SER A 89 -29.60 -4.71 0.82
C SER A 89 -28.40 -3.81 1.18
N LEU A 90 -27.17 -4.30 1.03
CA LEU A 90 -25.96 -3.50 1.21
C LEU A 90 -25.95 -2.29 0.26
N ASN A 91 -26.25 -2.48 -1.03
CA ASN A 91 -26.35 -1.40 -2.01
C ASN A 91 -27.44 -0.39 -1.62
N ALA A 92 -28.58 -0.86 -1.15
CA ALA A 92 -29.67 0.02 -0.69
C ALA A 92 -29.25 0.90 0.50
N LEU A 93 -28.46 0.37 1.45
CA LEU A 93 -27.95 1.13 2.61
C LEU A 93 -26.90 2.18 2.22
N TRP A 94 -25.98 1.83 1.31
CA TRP A 94 -24.97 2.78 0.83
C TRP A 94 -25.53 3.90 -0.03
N GLY A 95 -26.72 3.70 -0.58
CA GLY A 95 -27.37 4.64 -1.50
C GLY A 95 -26.73 4.65 -2.89
N GLY A 96 -27.38 5.36 -3.79
CA GLY A 96 -27.00 5.53 -5.18
C GLY A 96 -27.59 6.80 -5.77
N GLU A 97 -27.67 6.90 -7.09
CA GLU A 97 -28.21 8.07 -7.78
C GLU A 97 -29.69 8.33 -7.46
N THR A 98 -30.44 7.26 -7.18
CA THR A 98 -31.89 7.29 -6.97
C THR A 98 -32.30 7.27 -5.49
N ALA A 99 -31.36 7.04 -4.57
CA ALA A 99 -31.67 6.95 -3.15
C ALA A 99 -30.51 7.40 -2.26
N ALA A 100 -30.81 8.20 -1.25
CA ALA A 100 -29.83 8.63 -0.27
C ALA A 100 -29.28 7.44 0.54
N SER A 101 -28.02 7.58 0.98
CA SER A 101 -27.41 6.63 1.89
C SER A 101 -27.98 6.78 3.29
N VAL A 102 -28.14 5.66 4.00
CA VAL A 102 -28.47 5.70 5.43
C VAL A 102 -27.28 6.12 6.28
N LEU A 103 -26.04 6.07 5.76
CA LEU A 103 -24.81 6.39 6.50
C LEU A 103 -24.16 7.69 6.04
N THR A 104 -23.78 8.49 7.03
CA THR A 104 -22.89 9.63 6.90
C THR A 104 -21.57 9.32 7.61
N VAL A 105 -20.48 9.28 6.84
CA VAL A 105 -19.12 9.15 7.36
C VAL A 105 -18.53 10.54 7.50
N HIS A 106 -18.15 10.90 8.73
CA HIS A 106 -17.65 12.23 9.05
C HIS A 106 -16.15 12.34 8.70
N PRO A 107 -15.66 13.54 8.34
CA PRO A 107 -14.23 13.75 8.12
C PRO A 107 -13.44 13.49 9.41
N ILE A 108 -12.22 13.00 9.26
CA ILE A 108 -11.27 12.82 10.38
C ILE A 108 -10.28 13.96 10.32
N VAL A 109 -10.28 14.83 11.33
CA VAL A 109 -9.22 15.84 11.51
C VAL A 109 -7.93 15.11 11.89
N LEU A 110 -6.83 15.41 11.20
CA LEU A 110 -5.56 14.75 11.42
C LEU A 110 -4.80 15.46 12.56
N PRO A 111 -4.15 14.70 13.46
CA PRO A 111 -3.31 15.31 14.48
C PRO A 111 -2.10 15.94 13.82
N VAL A 112 -1.87 17.23 14.06
CA VAL A 112 -0.63 17.91 13.66
C VAL A 112 0.27 18.03 14.87
N VAL A 113 1.54 17.72 14.68
CA VAL A 113 2.57 17.76 15.73
C VAL A 113 3.19 19.15 15.73
N GLU A 114 3.14 19.84 16.87
CA GLU A 114 3.66 21.21 17.01
C GLU A 114 5.19 21.31 16.79
N GLU A 115 5.96 20.25 17.04
CA GLU A 115 7.42 20.24 16.85
C GLU A 115 7.87 20.48 15.40
N ALA A 116 7.05 20.11 14.39
CA ALA A 116 7.35 20.41 12.99
C ALA A 116 7.15 21.89 12.64
N ALA A 117 6.46 22.66 13.50
CA ALA A 117 6.20 24.08 13.30
C ALA A 117 7.37 24.96 13.76
N GLU A 118 8.21 24.52 14.72
CA GLU A 118 9.30 25.36 15.24
C GLU A 118 10.47 25.52 14.26
N GLU A 119 10.85 24.48 13.51
CA GLU A 119 11.97 24.59 12.54
C GLU A 119 11.59 25.26 11.21
N LYS A 120 10.31 25.23 10.82
CA LYS A 120 9.84 25.81 9.54
C LYS A 120 9.18 27.19 9.66
N SER A 121 8.89 27.66 10.88
CA SER A 121 8.30 29.00 11.12
C SER A 121 9.19 30.17 10.71
N ALA A 122 10.49 29.96 10.46
CA ALA A 122 11.39 31.04 10.02
C ALA A 122 11.36 31.32 8.50
N ARG A 123 10.90 30.38 7.65
CA ARG A 123 10.97 30.52 6.16
C ARG A 123 9.62 30.75 5.47
N GLN A 124 8.48 30.67 6.17
CA GLN A 124 7.12 30.79 5.58
C GLN A 124 6.22 31.85 6.23
N ALA A 125 6.80 32.95 6.74
CA ALA A 125 6.03 34.05 7.35
C ALA A 125 5.33 35.01 6.36
N GLN A 126 4.94 34.55 5.16
CA GLN A 126 4.17 35.36 4.20
C GLN A 126 2.86 34.75 3.73
N ASP A 127 2.57 33.48 4.01
CA ASP A 127 1.24 32.88 3.85
C ASP A 127 0.85 32.23 5.18
N GLY A 128 -0.39 32.42 5.62
CA GLY A 128 -0.86 32.10 6.97
C GLY A 128 -0.39 30.74 7.51
N ALA A 129 -0.02 30.72 8.79
CA ALA A 129 0.49 29.53 9.48
C ALA A 129 -0.50 28.36 9.40
N HIS A 130 -0.30 27.48 8.42
CA HIS A 130 -1.06 26.25 8.26
C HIS A 130 -0.32 25.12 8.97
N ALA A 131 -1.07 24.23 9.61
CA ALA A 131 -0.51 23.08 10.30
C ALA A 131 0.08 22.09 9.27
N VAL A 132 1.40 21.83 9.31
CA VAL A 132 2.14 21.07 8.29
C VAL A 132 2.47 19.66 8.78
N LEU A 133 2.11 18.63 8.01
CA LEU A 133 2.57 17.26 8.24
C LEU A 133 3.87 17.00 7.46
N ARG A 134 4.61 15.95 7.83
CA ARG A 134 5.92 15.65 7.24
C ARG A 134 5.81 15.36 5.73
N GLU A 135 6.77 15.84 4.97
CA GLU A 135 6.90 15.55 3.54
C GLU A 135 7.76 14.29 3.32
N ARG A 136 7.30 13.41 2.44
CA ARG A 136 7.93 12.14 2.08
C ARG A 136 8.19 12.11 0.57
N PRO A 137 9.41 12.40 0.12
CA PRO A 137 9.78 12.21 -1.27
C PRO A 137 9.88 10.73 -1.63
N GLY A 138 9.70 10.46 -2.91
CA GLY A 138 10.11 9.23 -3.54
C GLY A 138 10.60 9.48 -4.95
N ILE A 139 11.25 8.46 -5.48
CA ILE A 139 11.91 8.46 -6.79
C ILE A 139 11.41 7.26 -7.60
N ALA A 140 11.46 7.34 -8.92
CA ALA A 140 11.41 6.17 -9.79
C ALA A 140 12.82 5.82 -10.29
N ILE A 141 13.08 4.52 -10.41
CA ILE A 141 14.35 3.98 -10.90
C ILE A 141 14.20 3.68 -12.39
N ASP A 142 15.11 4.21 -13.18
CA ASP A 142 15.34 3.85 -14.57
C ASP A 142 15.84 2.39 -14.64
N ARG A 143 15.15 1.55 -15.42
CA ARG A 143 15.41 0.10 -15.47
C ARG A 143 16.59 -0.25 -16.35
N TYR A 144 16.93 0.61 -17.31
CA TYR A 144 18.10 0.42 -18.16
C TYR A 144 19.36 0.78 -17.38
N TRP A 145 19.39 1.96 -16.75
CA TRP A 145 20.57 2.49 -16.06
C TRP A 145 20.70 2.04 -14.61
N GLY A 146 19.60 1.62 -13.97
CA GLY A 146 19.55 1.34 -12.53
C GLY A 146 19.73 2.58 -11.66
N ALA A 147 19.52 3.78 -12.24
CA ALA A 147 19.68 5.09 -11.61
C ALA A 147 18.31 5.77 -11.39
N VAL A 148 18.29 6.93 -10.75
CA VAL A 148 17.06 7.73 -10.63
C VAL A 148 16.68 8.26 -12.01
N GLY A 149 15.45 8.02 -12.45
CA GLY A 149 14.95 8.57 -13.72
C GLY A 149 14.80 10.09 -13.67
N ASP A 150 15.03 10.76 -14.78
CA ASP A 150 14.79 12.21 -14.88
C ASP A 150 13.30 12.53 -14.65
N GLY A 151 13.00 13.63 -13.96
CA GLY A 151 11.63 14.04 -13.61
C GLY A 151 10.89 13.10 -12.65
N ALA A 152 11.55 12.09 -12.09
CA ALA A 152 10.89 11.04 -11.30
C ALA A 152 10.74 11.36 -9.80
N LEU A 153 11.06 12.57 -9.37
CA LEU A 153 10.92 13.01 -7.98
C LEU A 153 9.47 13.43 -7.72
N PHE A 154 8.83 12.82 -6.72
CA PHE A 154 7.52 13.22 -6.23
C PHE A 154 7.55 13.34 -4.72
N VAL A 155 6.75 14.24 -4.15
CA VAL A 155 6.70 14.47 -2.70
C VAL A 155 5.25 14.32 -2.21
N HIS A 156 5.08 13.62 -1.10
CA HIS A 156 3.76 13.39 -0.46
C HIS A 156 3.80 13.90 0.95
N GLU A 157 2.81 14.68 1.34
CA GLU A 157 2.55 14.91 2.75
C GLU A 157 1.99 13.63 3.39
N VAL A 158 2.55 13.21 4.52
CA VAL A 158 2.25 11.90 5.12
C VAL A 158 1.93 12.05 6.60
N LEU A 159 0.87 11.36 7.01
CA LEU A 159 0.64 11.07 8.42
C LEU A 159 1.41 9.79 8.77
N PRO A 160 2.36 9.82 9.72
CA PRO A 160 3.17 8.66 10.06
C PRO A 160 2.34 7.59 10.77
N ALA A 161 2.89 6.37 10.85
CA ALA A 161 2.34 5.31 11.68
C ALA A 161 2.32 5.73 13.16
N GLY A 162 1.50 5.04 13.96
CA GLY A 162 1.26 5.35 15.38
C GLY A 162 0.32 6.52 15.66
N ALA A 163 -0.09 7.30 14.64
CA ALA A 163 -1.03 8.40 14.82
C ALA A 163 -2.43 7.91 15.21
N GLU A 164 -3.05 8.59 16.17
CA GLU A 164 -4.41 8.33 16.62
C GLU A 164 -5.43 9.06 15.75
N LEU A 165 -6.50 8.36 15.38
CA LEU A 165 -7.58 8.87 14.54
C LEU A 165 -8.93 8.63 15.21
N LYS A 166 -9.83 9.60 15.12
CA LYS A 166 -11.22 9.46 15.60
C LYS A 166 -12.18 9.41 14.42
N LEU A 167 -12.70 8.22 14.13
CA LEU A 167 -13.71 7.99 13.09
C LEU A 167 -15.11 8.09 13.70
N ARG A 168 -15.97 8.93 13.12
CA ARG A 168 -17.41 8.99 13.44
C ARG A 168 -18.24 8.61 12.23
N ILE A 169 -19.21 7.73 12.42
CA ILE A 169 -20.22 7.34 11.43
C ILE A 169 -21.58 7.55 12.10
N SER A 170 -22.46 8.31 11.46
CA SER A 170 -23.86 8.41 11.88
C SER A 170 -24.75 7.73 10.86
N ALA A 171 -25.77 7.02 11.33
CA ALA A 171 -26.77 6.42 10.44
C ALA A 171 -28.19 6.79 10.85
N HIS A 172 -29.09 6.87 9.87
CA HIS A 172 -30.50 7.18 10.06
C HIS A 172 -31.34 6.24 9.20
N VAL A 173 -32.34 5.62 9.81
CA VAL A 173 -33.31 4.80 9.10
C VAL A 173 -34.71 5.18 9.52
N ASP A 174 -35.56 5.33 8.52
CA ASP A 174 -36.99 5.51 8.69
C ASP A 174 -37.73 4.28 8.18
N THR A 175 -38.90 4.04 8.76
CA THR A 175 -39.76 2.88 8.45
C THR A 175 -40.37 2.91 7.04
N GLU A 176 -40.31 4.03 6.32
CA GLU A 176 -40.93 4.17 4.98
C GLU A 176 -39.93 3.88 3.85
N SER A 177 -38.64 3.93 4.16
CA SER A 177 -37.54 3.77 3.21
C SER A 177 -37.32 2.34 2.69
N GLY A 178 -38.09 1.36 3.18
CA GLY A 178 -37.91 -0.07 2.86
C GLY A 178 -36.66 -0.71 3.47
N ARG A 179 -35.94 0.04 4.31
CA ARG A 179 -34.74 -0.40 5.04
C ARG A 179 -35.07 -0.53 6.51
N THR A 180 -34.43 -1.46 7.21
CA THR A 180 -34.75 -1.74 8.61
C THR A 180 -33.63 -1.34 9.58
N PRO A 181 -33.94 -1.04 10.86
CA PRO A 181 -32.95 -0.88 11.92
C PRO A 181 -31.95 -2.04 12.01
N GLU A 182 -32.42 -3.27 11.85
CA GLU A 182 -31.62 -4.49 11.94
C GLU A 182 -30.60 -4.58 10.80
N GLN A 183 -30.97 -4.16 9.59
CA GLN A 183 -30.02 -4.06 8.46
C GLN A 183 -28.92 -3.03 8.71
N VAL A 184 -29.25 -1.89 9.34
CA VAL A 184 -28.25 -0.88 9.73
C VAL A 184 -27.33 -1.42 10.82
N GLU A 185 -27.89 -2.08 11.82
CA GLU A 185 -27.15 -2.71 12.92
C GLU A 185 -26.18 -3.78 12.38
N ALA A 186 -26.64 -4.67 11.49
CA ALA A 186 -25.78 -5.64 10.82
C ALA A 186 -24.63 -4.96 10.06
N LEU A 187 -24.90 -3.87 9.33
CA LEU A 187 -23.86 -3.15 8.59
C LEU A 187 -22.84 -2.50 9.52
N LEU A 188 -23.29 -1.88 10.61
CA LEU A 188 -22.39 -1.31 11.62
C LEU A 188 -21.54 -2.41 12.27
N ARG A 189 -22.10 -3.59 12.53
CA ARG A 189 -21.34 -4.75 13.02
C ARG A 189 -20.28 -5.18 12.02
N LEU A 190 -20.63 -5.35 10.74
CA LEU A 190 -19.69 -5.69 9.68
C LEU A 190 -18.52 -4.70 9.61
N ILE A 191 -18.81 -3.39 9.67
CA ILE A 191 -17.77 -2.35 9.65
C ILE A 191 -16.79 -2.53 10.82
N VAL A 192 -17.30 -2.78 12.03
CA VAL A 192 -16.45 -2.99 13.21
C VAL A 192 -15.61 -4.26 13.07
N GLU A 193 -16.18 -5.36 12.60
CA GLU A 193 -15.45 -6.62 12.38
C GLU A 193 -14.36 -6.47 11.30
N LEU A 194 -14.60 -5.69 10.24
CA LEU A 194 -13.59 -5.36 9.23
C LEU A 194 -12.41 -4.55 9.79
N PHE A 195 -12.65 -3.64 10.74
CA PHE A 195 -11.59 -2.92 11.43
C PHE A 195 -10.82 -3.82 12.40
N LYS A 196 -11.51 -4.70 13.14
CA LYS A 196 -10.86 -5.71 14.00
C LYS A 196 -9.95 -6.66 13.20
N ALA A 197 -10.39 -7.02 11.99
CA ALA A 197 -9.64 -7.87 11.07
C ALA A 197 -8.58 -7.11 10.24
N GLU A 198 -8.38 -5.80 10.48
CA GLU A 198 -7.43 -4.93 9.77
C GLU A 198 -7.58 -4.97 8.23
N GLN A 199 -8.81 -5.13 7.74
CA GLN A 199 -9.10 -5.25 6.31
C GLN A 199 -9.38 -3.91 5.63
N ILE A 200 -9.51 -2.82 6.40
CA ILE A 200 -9.76 -1.47 5.90
C ILE A 200 -8.44 -0.69 5.84
N THR A 201 -8.20 -0.07 4.69
CA THR A 201 -7.05 0.82 4.46
C THR A 201 -7.51 2.16 3.91
N PHE A 202 -6.94 3.26 4.41
CA PHE A 202 -7.29 4.61 4.01
C PHE A 202 -6.32 5.22 2.99
N GLY A 203 -6.85 6.08 2.12
CA GLY A 203 -6.05 6.91 1.24
C GLY A 203 -5.44 6.19 0.03
N LYS A 204 -4.42 6.82 -0.56
CA LYS A 204 -3.69 6.39 -1.76
C LYS A 204 -2.46 5.55 -1.37
N ARG A 205 -1.79 4.98 -2.38
CA ARG A 205 -0.52 4.23 -2.22
C ARG A 205 -0.60 2.97 -1.36
N LYS A 206 -1.77 2.35 -1.29
CA LYS A 206 -2.00 1.08 -0.55
C LYS A 206 -1.03 -0.04 -0.95
N ASN A 207 -0.61 -0.09 -2.22
CA ASN A 207 0.37 -1.08 -2.71
C ASN A 207 1.80 -0.91 -2.16
N THR A 208 2.13 0.26 -1.61
CA THR A 208 3.41 0.48 -0.93
C THR A 208 3.26 0.32 0.59
N GLY A 209 2.20 -0.37 1.02
CA GLY A 209 1.92 -0.66 2.42
C GLY A 209 1.30 0.50 3.19
N TRP A 210 0.87 1.57 2.51
CA TRP A 210 0.32 2.76 3.17
C TRP A 210 -1.16 2.62 3.51
N GLY A 211 -1.61 3.41 4.49
CA GLY A 211 -3.02 3.55 4.85
C GLY A 211 -3.54 2.50 5.82
N GLY A 212 -2.66 1.67 6.39
CA GLY A 212 -3.04 0.68 7.39
C GLY A 212 -3.58 1.36 8.65
N VAL A 213 -4.71 0.88 9.14
CA VAL A 213 -5.34 1.33 10.38
C VAL A 213 -5.84 0.12 11.15
N THR A 214 -5.74 0.20 12.47
CA THR A 214 -6.26 -0.81 13.39
C THR A 214 -7.04 -0.11 14.51
N LEU A 215 -7.90 -0.84 15.22
CA LEU A 215 -8.53 -0.32 16.43
C LEU A 215 -7.43 -0.03 17.47
N ALA A 216 -7.53 1.07 18.20
CA ALA A 216 -6.58 1.38 19.26
C ALA A 216 -6.69 0.34 20.39
N GLN A 217 -5.84 -0.69 20.34
CA GLN A 217 -5.84 -1.84 21.27
C GLN A 217 -5.48 -1.45 22.71
N ASP A 218 -4.84 -0.29 22.89
CA ASP A 218 -4.53 0.31 24.19
C ASP A 218 -5.82 0.67 24.98
N LEU A 219 -6.99 0.56 24.33
CA LEU A 219 -8.33 0.83 24.85
C LEU A 219 -9.34 -0.28 24.45
N PRO A 220 -9.20 -1.55 24.88
CA PRO A 220 -9.97 -2.68 24.33
C PRO A 220 -11.49 -2.55 24.50
N GLU A 221 -11.96 -2.00 25.63
CA GLU A 221 -13.39 -1.73 25.94
C GLU A 221 -13.79 -0.27 25.70
N LYS A 222 -12.90 0.53 25.09
CA LYS A 222 -13.06 1.98 24.91
C LYS A 222 -12.70 2.46 23.49
N SER A 223 -12.44 1.56 22.56
CA SER A 223 -12.09 1.93 21.18
C SER A 223 -13.31 2.07 20.29
N VAL A 224 -14.44 1.43 20.61
CA VAL A 224 -15.68 1.49 19.84
C VAL A 224 -16.84 1.88 20.76
N PHE A 225 -17.59 2.91 20.35
CA PHE A 225 -18.81 3.35 21.03
C PHE A 225 -19.94 3.44 20.02
N LEU A 226 -21.01 2.71 20.28
CA LEU A 226 -22.23 2.78 19.48
C LEU A 226 -23.37 3.28 20.36
N THR A 227 -24.08 4.28 19.87
CA THR A 227 -25.32 4.72 20.49
C THR A 227 -26.49 4.62 19.53
N ARG A 228 -27.66 4.30 20.07
CA ARG A 228 -28.94 4.21 19.37
C ARG A 228 -29.91 5.20 19.99
N THR A 229 -30.74 5.83 19.18
CA THR A 229 -31.83 6.65 19.69
C THR A 229 -33.03 6.65 18.75
N LYS A 230 -34.22 6.41 19.31
CA LYS A 230 -35.48 6.59 18.60
C LYS A 230 -35.89 8.06 18.67
N LEU A 231 -36.10 8.71 17.54
CA LEU A 231 -36.42 10.15 17.45
C LEU A 231 -37.93 10.42 17.32
N ASP A 232 -38.75 9.40 17.51
CA ASP A 232 -40.21 9.46 17.40
C ASP A 232 -40.93 9.74 18.73
N THR A 233 -40.17 9.96 19.81
CA THR A 233 -40.70 10.28 21.15
C THR A 233 -39.95 11.45 21.80
N PRO A 234 -40.62 12.24 22.67
CA PRO A 234 -39.94 13.29 23.46
C PRO A 234 -38.80 12.73 24.32
N ASP A 235 -39.00 11.59 24.98
CA ASP A 235 -37.96 10.93 25.79
C ASP A 235 -36.77 10.50 24.93
N GLY A 236 -37.04 10.03 23.71
CA GLY A 236 -36.03 9.73 22.71
C GLY A 236 -35.21 10.97 22.30
N LEU A 237 -35.86 12.11 22.08
CA LEU A 237 -35.15 13.37 21.80
C LEU A 237 -34.28 13.84 22.98
N VAL A 238 -34.78 13.72 24.21
CA VAL A 238 -34.00 14.03 25.43
C VAL A 238 -32.81 13.07 25.58
N SER A 239 -33.02 11.78 25.32
CA SER A 239 -31.96 10.77 25.31
C SER A 239 -30.88 11.13 24.27
N TRP A 240 -31.28 11.52 23.06
CA TRP A 240 -30.35 11.93 22.00
C TRP A 240 -29.50 13.13 22.42
N LEU A 241 -30.12 14.17 23.00
CA LEU A 241 -29.41 15.35 23.51
C LEU A 241 -28.48 15.02 24.68
N SER A 242 -28.72 13.92 25.39
CA SER A 242 -27.90 13.43 26.51
C SER A 242 -26.82 12.43 26.07
N GLY A 243 -26.63 12.22 24.76
CA GLY A 243 -25.60 11.34 24.19
C GLY A 243 -26.12 10.01 23.64
N GLY A 244 -27.43 9.73 23.75
CA GLY A 244 -28.08 8.52 23.26
C GLY A 244 -27.94 7.30 24.19
N GLU A 245 -28.72 6.27 23.91
CA GLU A 245 -28.62 4.98 24.60
C GLU A 245 -27.40 4.22 24.07
N LYS A 246 -26.51 3.76 24.96
CA LYS A 246 -25.39 2.91 24.54
C LYS A 246 -25.91 1.55 24.10
N LEU A 247 -25.48 1.11 22.92
CA LEU A 247 -25.81 -0.20 22.36
C LEU A 247 -24.54 -1.06 22.36
N PRO A 248 -24.45 -2.09 23.21
CA PRO A 248 -23.35 -3.07 23.19
C PRO A 248 -23.24 -3.76 21.84
N LEU A 249 -22.03 -4.03 21.37
CA LEU A 249 -21.81 -4.64 20.06
C LEU A 249 -22.39 -6.06 19.99
N GLU A 250 -22.44 -6.76 21.14
CA GLU A 250 -22.96 -8.12 21.31
C GLU A 250 -24.47 -8.22 21.08
N GLU A 251 -25.19 -7.10 21.13
CA GLU A 251 -26.63 -7.04 20.85
C GLU A 251 -26.94 -6.91 19.34
N LEU A 252 -25.94 -6.63 18.50
CA LEU A 252 -26.10 -6.50 17.05
C LEU A 252 -26.12 -7.89 16.37
N PRO A 253 -26.74 -8.02 15.17
CA PRO A 253 -26.72 -9.25 14.40
C PRO A 253 -25.30 -9.79 14.21
N ALA A 254 -25.12 -11.09 14.44
CA ALA A 254 -23.83 -11.74 14.27
C ALA A 254 -23.45 -11.78 12.79
N ILE A 255 -22.21 -11.43 12.49
CA ILE A 255 -21.65 -11.51 11.14
C ILE A 255 -20.76 -12.74 11.08
N GLU A 256 -20.93 -13.56 10.05
CA GLU A 256 -20.06 -14.70 9.80
C GLU A 256 -18.58 -14.24 9.66
N SER A 257 -17.65 -15.13 10.04
CA SER A 257 -16.23 -14.80 10.16
C SER A 257 -15.67 -14.14 8.89
N VAL A 258 -15.30 -12.87 9.02
CA VAL A 258 -14.65 -12.05 7.98
C VAL A 258 -13.22 -12.56 7.66
N SER A 259 -12.72 -13.55 8.41
CA SER A 259 -11.33 -14.02 8.40
C SER A 259 -11.06 -15.24 7.50
N ASP A 260 -12.08 -16.00 7.10
CA ASP A 260 -11.90 -17.38 6.62
C ASP A 260 -11.65 -17.55 5.11
N VAL A 261 -11.68 -16.49 4.32
CA VAL A 261 -11.47 -16.60 2.85
C VAL A 261 -10.13 -15.97 2.46
N GLN A 262 -9.08 -16.80 2.40
CA GLN A 262 -7.72 -16.37 2.08
C GLN A 262 -7.53 -16.06 0.59
N GLU A 263 -8.15 -15.03 0.02
CA GLU A 263 -7.76 -14.51 -1.32
C GLU A 263 -6.38 -13.80 -1.33
N ARG A 264 -5.60 -14.00 -0.27
CA ARG A 264 -4.30 -13.36 -0.09
C ARG A 264 -3.23 -14.40 0.14
N VAL A 265 -2.15 -14.29 -0.64
CA VAL A 265 -0.89 -14.95 -0.32
C VAL A 265 -0.02 -13.97 0.45
N THR A 266 0.48 -14.38 1.60
CA THR A 266 1.42 -13.60 2.41
C THR A 266 2.78 -14.27 2.38
N ILE A 267 3.83 -13.52 2.06
CA ILE A 267 5.22 -13.95 2.11
C ILE A 267 5.92 -13.14 3.20
N ARG A 268 6.46 -13.80 4.21
CA ARG A 268 7.29 -13.18 5.25
C ARG A 268 8.73 -13.65 5.11
N VAL A 269 9.65 -12.69 5.10
CA VAL A 269 11.07 -12.95 4.88
C VAL A 269 11.83 -12.45 6.10
N LYS A 270 12.43 -13.37 6.87
CA LYS A 270 13.39 -13.00 7.91
C LYS A 270 14.76 -12.86 7.28
N TRP A 271 15.48 -11.79 7.61
CA TRP A 271 16.67 -11.39 6.86
C TRP A 271 17.62 -10.53 7.69
N SER A 272 18.82 -10.32 7.18
CA SER A 272 19.80 -9.34 7.67
C SER A 272 20.50 -8.66 6.50
N SER A 273 21.21 -7.55 6.77
CA SER A 273 22.05 -6.89 5.78
C SER A 273 23.49 -6.83 6.26
N PRO A 274 24.41 -7.65 5.71
CA PRO A 274 25.81 -7.63 6.13
C PRO A 274 26.54 -6.35 5.70
N THR A 275 26.05 -5.65 4.67
CA THR A 275 26.67 -4.40 4.19
C THR A 275 25.93 -3.14 4.63
N GLY A 276 24.83 -3.29 5.39
CA GLY A 276 23.93 -2.20 5.75
C GLY A 276 23.08 -1.72 4.57
N ILE A 277 21.97 -1.03 4.88
CA ILE A 277 21.05 -0.49 3.87
C ILE A 277 20.96 1.02 3.98
N LEU A 278 21.39 1.73 2.94
CA LEU A 278 21.23 3.17 2.88
C LEU A 278 19.99 3.55 2.08
N VAL A 279 18.95 4.03 2.76
CA VAL A 279 17.88 4.82 2.14
C VAL A 279 18.08 6.24 2.62
N ALA A 280 18.52 7.14 1.74
CA ALA A 280 18.92 8.49 2.15
C ALA A 280 17.75 9.30 2.70
N ASP A 281 17.97 9.97 3.83
CA ASP A 281 17.02 10.95 4.36
C ASP A 281 17.03 12.22 3.49
N PRO A 282 15.88 12.58 2.89
CA PRO A 282 15.77 13.72 1.99
C PRO A 282 15.89 15.07 2.69
N GLU A 283 15.43 15.21 3.93
CA GLU A 283 15.48 16.48 4.67
C GLU A 283 16.92 16.78 5.05
N ARG A 284 17.66 15.76 5.50
CA ARG A 284 19.11 15.88 5.77
C ARG A 284 19.92 16.06 4.49
N ARG A 285 19.42 15.60 3.34
CA ARG A 285 20.07 15.82 2.03
C ARG A 285 20.06 17.29 1.61
N GLU A 286 18.97 18.02 1.80
CA GLU A 286 18.91 19.45 1.47
C GLU A 286 19.73 20.28 2.46
N ALA A 287 19.64 19.99 3.76
CA ALA A 287 20.50 20.62 4.78
C ALA A 287 22.00 20.40 4.48
N ARG A 288 22.37 19.20 4.00
CA ARG A 288 23.72 18.90 3.52
C ARG A 288 24.13 19.77 2.34
N LYS A 289 23.29 19.91 1.30
CA LYS A 289 23.59 20.78 0.15
C LYS A 289 23.80 22.24 0.58
N GLU A 290 22.98 22.73 1.51
CA GLU A 290 23.15 24.08 2.06
C GLU A 290 24.49 24.20 2.81
N ALA A 291 24.88 23.19 3.61
CA ALA A 291 26.13 23.18 4.37
C ALA A 291 27.39 22.96 3.50
N GLU A 292 27.30 22.20 2.41
CA GLU A 292 28.42 21.97 1.48
C GLU A 292 28.67 23.17 0.55
N ASN A 293 27.68 24.04 0.38
CA ASN A 293 27.83 25.31 -0.34
C ASN A 293 28.43 26.44 0.54
N ASP A 294 28.68 26.18 1.82
CA ASP A 294 29.32 27.12 2.74
C ASP A 294 30.86 27.03 2.60
N PRO A 295 31.54 28.06 2.07
CA PRO A 295 32.98 28.03 1.83
C PRO A 295 33.82 27.95 3.12
N GLU A 296 33.24 28.17 4.31
CA GLU A 296 33.93 28.04 5.60
C GLU A 296 33.92 26.60 6.15
N LYS A 297 33.07 25.70 5.63
CA LYS A 297 33.00 24.29 6.05
C LYS A 297 33.85 23.40 5.14
N LYS A 298 34.98 22.92 5.68
CA LYS A 298 35.91 22.01 4.97
C LYS A 298 35.59 20.52 5.14
N GLU A 299 34.64 20.15 6.01
CA GLU A 299 34.28 18.75 6.28
C GLU A 299 32.97 18.36 5.59
N SER A 300 32.96 17.18 4.97
CA SER A 300 31.77 16.66 4.29
C SER A 300 30.72 16.20 5.30
N VAL A 301 29.50 16.72 5.18
CA VAL A 301 28.36 16.25 5.98
C VAL A 301 27.92 14.88 5.43
N PRO A 302 27.79 13.84 6.27
CA PRO A 302 27.44 12.52 5.78
C PRO A 302 26.00 12.45 5.26
N THR A 303 25.78 11.64 4.22
CA THR A 303 24.44 11.23 3.83
C THR A 303 23.93 10.21 4.83
N GLU A 304 22.84 10.54 5.52
CA GLU A 304 22.29 9.70 6.58
C GLU A 304 21.09 8.86 6.13
N GLN A 305 20.83 7.79 6.88
CA GLN A 305 19.67 6.92 6.66
C GLN A 305 18.36 7.54 7.14
N TRP A 306 17.29 7.25 6.41
CA TRP A 306 15.92 7.64 6.70
C TRP A 306 15.45 7.08 8.04
N ARG A 307 14.92 7.97 8.89
CA ARG A 307 14.30 7.63 10.18
C ARG A 307 12.80 7.94 10.23
N ASP A 308 12.09 7.26 11.13
CA ASP A 308 10.69 7.52 11.40
C ASP A 308 10.47 8.84 12.17
N ARG A 309 9.25 9.03 12.71
CA ARG A 309 8.80 10.29 13.33
C ARG A 309 9.62 10.68 14.55
N GLU A 310 10.01 9.73 15.39
CA GLU A 310 10.71 10.00 16.66
C GLU A 310 12.23 10.00 16.46
N GLY A 311 12.71 9.60 15.27
CA GLY A 311 14.14 9.50 14.98
C GLY A 311 14.77 8.22 15.53
N ASP A 312 14.01 7.40 16.25
CA ASP A 312 14.52 6.26 17.00
C ASP A 312 14.67 5.00 16.14
N CYS A 313 13.86 4.85 15.08
CA CYS A 313 13.97 3.70 14.17
C CYS A 313 14.28 4.09 12.72
N LEU A 314 15.09 3.25 12.07
CA LEU A 314 15.36 3.31 10.64
C LEU A 314 14.17 2.75 9.87
N VAL A 315 13.87 3.35 8.72
CA VAL A 315 12.74 2.93 7.87
C VAL A 315 13.20 2.61 6.46
N ILE A 316 12.86 1.42 5.99
CA ILE A 316 12.91 1.07 4.56
C ILE A 316 11.49 1.21 4.01
N PRO A 317 11.22 2.21 3.14
CA PRO A 317 9.91 2.36 2.52
C PRO A 317 9.50 1.10 1.76
N GLY A 318 8.25 0.67 1.92
CA GLY A 318 7.69 -0.44 1.12
C GLY A 318 7.79 -0.18 -0.38
N SER A 319 7.73 1.09 -0.80
CA SER A 319 7.98 1.52 -2.19
C SER A 319 9.39 1.20 -2.69
N SER A 320 10.40 1.27 -1.84
CA SER A 320 11.80 1.00 -2.20
C SER A 320 12.01 -0.49 -2.46
N ILE A 321 11.51 -1.34 -1.56
CA ILE A 321 11.56 -2.81 -1.73
C ILE A 321 10.74 -3.20 -2.96
N ARG A 322 9.50 -2.69 -3.07
CA ARG A 322 8.62 -2.93 -4.22
C ARG A 322 9.25 -2.50 -5.55
N GLY A 323 9.95 -1.37 -5.58
CA GLY A 323 10.68 -0.90 -6.77
C GLY A 323 11.81 -1.84 -7.16
N ALA A 324 12.59 -2.33 -6.19
CA ALA A 324 13.64 -3.32 -6.43
C ALA A 324 13.06 -4.65 -6.96
N LEU A 325 11.98 -5.14 -6.34
CA LEU A 325 11.26 -6.34 -6.79
C LEU A 325 10.71 -6.18 -8.20
N ARG A 326 10.05 -5.05 -8.51
CA ARG A 326 9.52 -4.77 -9.86
C ARG A 326 10.63 -4.77 -10.89
N ASN A 327 11.73 -4.06 -10.62
CA ASN A 327 12.86 -3.97 -11.54
C ASN A 327 13.43 -5.37 -11.86
N ARG A 328 13.59 -6.22 -10.84
CA ARG A 328 14.03 -7.61 -11.06
C ARG A 328 13.01 -8.45 -11.81
N ALA A 329 11.73 -8.35 -11.46
CA ALA A 329 10.66 -9.07 -12.15
C ALA A 329 10.63 -8.68 -13.65
N THR A 330 10.71 -7.39 -13.96
CA THR A 330 10.80 -6.85 -15.33
C THR A 330 12.03 -7.43 -16.05
N ARG A 331 13.20 -7.40 -15.41
CA ARG A 331 14.44 -7.95 -16.00
C ARG A 331 14.30 -9.44 -16.30
N ILE A 332 13.78 -10.25 -15.37
CA ILE A 332 13.55 -11.69 -15.57
C ILE A 332 12.60 -11.92 -16.74
N ALA A 333 11.44 -11.27 -16.74
CA ALA A 333 10.44 -11.40 -17.81
C ALA A 333 11.03 -11.04 -19.17
N ARG A 334 11.70 -9.89 -19.29
CA ARG A 334 12.34 -9.44 -20.54
C ARG A 334 13.48 -10.36 -20.98
N THR A 335 14.25 -10.92 -20.04
CA THR A 335 15.32 -11.88 -20.38
C THR A 335 14.75 -13.13 -21.03
N ILE A 336 13.64 -13.64 -20.49
CA ILE A 336 12.95 -14.80 -21.03
C ILE A 336 12.38 -14.48 -22.41
N LEU A 337 11.66 -13.37 -22.54
CA LEU A 337 11.07 -12.95 -23.82
C LEU A 337 12.12 -12.67 -24.89
N PHE A 338 13.25 -12.07 -24.51
CA PHE A 338 14.38 -11.88 -25.42
C PHE A 338 14.96 -13.21 -25.91
N ALA A 339 15.05 -14.21 -25.02
CA ALA A 339 15.52 -15.54 -25.40
C ALA A 339 14.55 -16.28 -26.33
N THR A 340 13.24 -15.99 -26.28
CA THR A 340 12.22 -16.63 -27.12
C THR A 340 11.94 -15.88 -28.43
N GLU A 341 11.88 -14.55 -28.40
CA GLU A 341 11.45 -13.70 -29.53
C GLU A 341 12.63 -13.03 -30.26
N GLY A 342 13.78 -12.89 -29.59
CA GLY A 342 14.93 -12.17 -30.13
C GLY A 342 14.80 -10.64 -30.11
N VAL A 343 15.64 -9.97 -30.90
CA VAL A 343 15.68 -8.50 -31.00
C VAL A 343 14.47 -7.99 -31.79
N GLY A 344 13.76 -7.00 -31.25
CA GLY A 344 12.62 -6.36 -31.92
C GLY A 344 11.27 -7.04 -31.68
N GLY A 345 11.20 -7.97 -30.73
CA GLY A 345 9.94 -8.44 -30.16
C GLY A 345 9.20 -7.33 -29.43
N GLU A 346 7.88 -7.50 -29.26
CA GLU A 346 6.98 -6.48 -28.72
C GLU A 346 7.45 -5.93 -27.37
N TYR A 347 8.01 -6.79 -26.53
CA TYR A 347 8.49 -6.46 -25.18
C TYR A 347 10.01 -6.44 -25.05
N THR A 348 10.75 -6.45 -26.16
CA THR A 348 12.22 -6.52 -26.18
C THR A 348 12.89 -5.25 -26.77
N SER A 349 12.13 -4.15 -26.85
CA SER A 349 12.62 -2.84 -27.28
C SER A 349 13.78 -2.32 -26.43
N ASP A 350 14.74 -1.60 -27.03
CA ASP A 350 15.81 -0.94 -26.28
C ASP A 350 15.26 0.24 -25.46
N TRP A 351 15.70 0.35 -24.21
CA TRP A 351 15.28 1.37 -23.25
C TRP A 351 16.38 2.41 -22.95
N SER A 352 17.49 2.37 -23.67
CA SER A 352 18.62 3.30 -23.50
C SER A 352 18.23 4.78 -23.53
N ASP A 353 17.29 5.14 -24.42
CA ASP A 353 16.78 6.50 -24.64
C ASP A 353 15.35 6.74 -24.11
N GLU A 354 14.77 5.74 -23.43
CA GLU A 354 13.36 5.75 -23.04
C GLU A 354 13.19 6.23 -21.60
N ASP A 355 12.29 7.18 -21.34
CA ASP A 355 12.07 7.68 -19.97
C ASP A 355 11.41 6.63 -19.06
N VAL A 356 11.59 6.79 -17.74
CA VAL A 356 11.13 5.81 -16.76
C VAL A 356 9.63 5.53 -16.81
N HIS A 357 8.79 6.49 -17.23
CA HIS A 357 7.34 6.30 -17.31
C HIS A 357 6.95 5.47 -18.53
N LYS A 358 7.61 5.68 -19.66
CA LYS A 358 7.43 4.83 -20.84
C LYS A 358 7.97 3.42 -20.61
N GLN A 359 9.12 3.27 -19.94
CA GLN A 359 9.60 1.95 -19.51
C GLN A 359 8.58 1.22 -18.62
N LEU A 360 7.95 1.94 -17.67
CA LEU A 360 6.88 1.40 -16.81
C LEU A 360 5.64 0.98 -17.61
N ALA A 361 5.27 1.75 -18.62
CA ALA A 361 4.14 1.45 -19.49
C ALA A 361 4.42 0.24 -20.39
N ALA A 362 5.68 0.05 -20.81
CA ALA A 362 6.13 -1.07 -21.62
C ALA A 362 6.43 -2.36 -20.82
N ASP A 363 6.21 -2.38 -19.50
CA ASP A 363 6.21 -3.63 -18.73
C ASP A 363 5.17 -4.62 -19.28
N VAL A 364 5.43 -5.92 -19.15
CA VAL A 364 4.53 -6.97 -19.65
C VAL A 364 3.24 -7.07 -18.79
N PRO A 365 2.12 -7.57 -19.32
CA PRO A 365 0.85 -7.71 -18.60
C PRO A 365 0.94 -8.34 -17.21
N LEU A 366 1.71 -9.42 -17.01
CA LEU A 366 1.84 -10.04 -15.69
C LEU A 366 2.55 -9.12 -14.67
N ILE A 367 3.48 -8.28 -15.12
CA ILE A 367 4.14 -7.27 -14.29
C ILE A 367 3.16 -6.15 -13.94
N HIS A 368 2.31 -5.72 -14.88
CA HIS A 368 1.25 -4.76 -14.60
C HIS A 368 0.25 -5.29 -13.58
N ASP A 369 -0.12 -6.57 -13.66
CA ASP A 369 -1.04 -7.17 -12.70
C ASP A 369 -0.42 -7.26 -11.30
N LEU A 370 0.86 -7.65 -11.19
CA LEU A 370 1.56 -7.69 -9.91
C LEU A 370 1.82 -6.29 -9.34
N PHE A 371 2.39 -5.39 -10.13
CA PHE A 371 2.94 -4.12 -9.66
C PHE A 371 2.14 -2.88 -10.07
N GLY A 372 1.02 -3.03 -10.77
CA GLY A 372 0.12 -1.96 -11.17
C GLY A 372 0.67 -1.06 -12.26
N THR A 373 -0.23 -0.24 -12.79
CA THR A 373 0.03 0.83 -13.75
C THR A 373 -0.31 2.19 -13.11
N THR A 374 -0.30 3.26 -13.88
CA THR A 374 -0.83 4.56 -13.44
C THR A 374 -2.32 4.49 -13.14
N ASP A 375 -3.04 3.67 -13.89
CA ASP A 375 -4.51 3.65 -13.90
C ASP A 375 -5.08 2.50 -13.08
N ARG A 376 -4.26 1.49 -12.77
CA ARG A 376 -4.69 0.28 -12.06
C ARG A 376 -3.78 -0.11 -10.91
N ARG A 377 -4.42 -0.46 -9.81
CA ARG A 377 -3.78 -1.03 -8.63
C ARG A 377 -3.28 -2.45 -8.94
N GLY A 378 -1.99 -2.71 -8.74
CA GLY A 378 -1.42 -4.06 -8.77
C GLY A 378 -1.78 -4.92 -7.55
N ALA A 379 -1.59 -6.22 -7.68
CA ALA A 379 -1.87 -7.23 -6.66
C ALA A 379 -0.88 -7.23 -5.50
N LEU A 380 0.39 -6.88 -5.75
CA LEU A 380 1.46 -6.89 -4.76
C LEU A 380 1.45 -5.62 -3.90
N THR A 381 1.26 -5.83 -2.60
CA THR A 381 1.50 -4.87 -1.54
C THR A 381 2.78 -5.24 -0.79
N VAL A 382 3.63 -4.25 -0.53
CA VAL A 382 4.86 -4.43 0.25
C VAL A 382 4.80 -3.52 1.47
N ARG A 383 4.84 -4.10 2.67
CA ARG A 383 4.86 -3.33 3.92
C ARG A 383 6.19 -2.60 4.08
N GLU A 384 6.15 -1.45 4.74
CA GLU A 384 7.39 -0.80 5.18
C GLU A 384 8.07 -1.63 6.27
N VAL A 385 9.40 -1.58 6.32
CA VAL A 385 10.22 -2.36 7.24
C VAL A 385 10.94 -1.41 8.17
N ARG A 386 10.80 -1.62 9.49
CA ARG A 386 11.48 -0.81 10.51
C ARG A 386 12.62 -1.58 11.16
N SER A 387 13.62 -0.87 11.65
CA SER A 387 14.59 -1.45 12.58
C SER A 387 13.94 -1.66 13.95
N ARG A 388 14.15 -2.82 14.56
CA ARG A 388 13.82 -3.08 15.96
C ARG A 388 14.92 -2.58 16.89
N THR A 389 16.17 -2.82 16.49
CA THR A 389 17.35 -2.37 17.22
C THR A 389 18.40 -1.92 16.20
N LEU A 390 19.00 -0.75 16.44
CA LEU A 390 20.11 -0.26 15.62
C LEU A 390 21.36 -1.11 15.88
N GLY A 391 22.06 -1.45 14.81
CA GLY A 391 23.36 -2.09 14.93
C GLY A 391 24.50 -1.08 15.02
N GLU A 392 25.70 -1.46 14.57
CA GLU A 392 26.86 -0.59 14.61
C GLU A 392 26.77 0.50 13.55
N LYS A 393 26.96 1.76 13.98
CA LYS A 393 27.00 2.93 13.11
C LYS A 393 28.37 3.01 12.43
N ILE A 394 28.37 3.04 11.10
CA ILE A 394 29.56 3.21 10.26
C ILE A 394 29.46 4.54 9.52
N THR A 395 30.55 5.31 9.53
CA THR A 395 30.73 6.49 8.68
C THR A 395 31.88 6.23 7.71
N VAL A 396 31.59 6.27 6.41
CA VAL A 396 32.59 6.08 5.35
C VAL A 396 32.74 7.37 4.56
N THR A 397 33.97 7.80 4.36
CA THR A 397 34.29 8.96 3.52
C THR A 397 34.92 8.49 2.22
N HIS A 398 34.45 9.07 1.12
CA HIS A 398 34.82 8.73 -0.23
C HIS A 398 35.41 9.94 -0.95
N ASN A 399 36.35 9.65 -1.85
CA ASN A 399 36.81 10.61 -2.84
C ASN A 399 35.94 10.51 -4.09
N ALA A 400 35.43 11.64 -4.58
CA ALA A 400 34.81 11.71 -5.89
C ALA A 400 35.89 11.53 -6.96
N GLY A 401 35.77 10.47 -7.75
CA GLY A 401 36.64 10.21 -8.89
C GLY A 401 36.21 11.03 -10.10
N ASP A 402 37.16 11.67 -10.75
CA ASP A 402 36.98 12.26 -12.07
C ASP A 402 36.93 11.11 -13.10
N ARG A 403 35.79 11.00 -13.78
CA ARG A 403 35.54 9.93 -14.76
C ARG A 403 36.40 10.05 -16.02
N TRP A 404 36.95 11.23 -16.31
CA TRP A 404 37.81 11.45 -17.46
C TRP A 404 39.28 11.16 -17.15
N THR A 405 39.78 11.69 -16.02
CA THR A 405 41.20 11.57 -15.66
C THR A 405 41.50 10.33 -14.81
N GLY A 406 40.49 9.71 -14.19
CA GLY A 406 40.67 8.65 -13.19
C GLY A 406 41.27 9.15 -11.86
N GLY A 407 41.52 10.45 -11.73
CA GLY A 407 42.04 11.08 -10.52
C GLY A 407 40.94 11.44 -9.51
N VAL A 408 41.34 12.01 -8.37
CA VAL A 408 40.42 12.56 -7.38
C VAL A 408 40.06 13.99 -7.77
N ILE A 409 38.77 14.32 -7.72
CA ILE A 409 38.30 15.70 -7.87
C ILE A 409 38.72 16.48 -6.61
N ASP A 410 39.42 17.60 -6.81
CA ASP A 410 39.80 18.49 -5.69
C ASP A 410 38.56 19.03 -4.98
N GLY A 411 38.54 18.95 -3.65
CA GLY A 411 37.35 19.23 -2.83
C GLY A 411 36.20 18.22 -2.96
N GLY A 412 36.37 17.13 -3.72
CA GLY A 412 35.34 16.13 -4.00
C GLY A 412 35.10 15.09 -2.90
N LEU A 413 35.26 15.45 -1.61
CA LEU A 413 35.00 14.52 -0.51
C LEU A 413 33.49 14.41 -0.26
N TYR A 414 33.01 13.19 -0.04
CA TYR A 414 31.65 12.97 0.45
C TYR A 414 31.62 11.81 1.43
N SER A 415 30.77 11.91 2.46
CA SER A 415 30.61 10.87 3.47
C SER A 415 29.23 10.23 3.41
N GLU A 416 29.15 8.97 3.81
CA GLU A 416 27.91 8.20 3.94
C GLU A 416 27.88 7.57 5.34
N GLU A 417 26.73 7.64 6.00
CA GLU A 417 26.51 7.10 7.33
C GLU A 417 25.40 6.05 7.29
N TYR A 418 25.70 4.87 7.79
CA TYR A 418 24.77 3.74 7.78
C TYR A 418 25.03 2.77 8.92
N TYR A 419 24.05 1.91 9.18
CA TYR A 419 24.11 0.90 10.24
C TYR A 419 24.28 -0.50 9.65
N VAL A 420 25.25 -1.26 10.15
CA VAL A 420 25.40 -2.70 9.88
C VAL A 420 24.84 -3.50 11.05
N ASP A 421 24.56 -4.79 10.85
CA ASP A 421 24.03 -5.68 11.90
C ASP A 421 22.78 -5.16 12.63
N THR A 422 22.00 -4.34 11.93
CA THR A 422 20.71 -3.84 12.41
C THR A 422 19.70 -4.98 12.44
N ASP A 423 18.95 -5.11 13.54
CA ASP A 423 17.83 -6.04 13.63
C ASP A 423 16.62 -5.43 12.95
N TRP A 424 16.15 -6.07 11.87
CA TRP A 424 15.06 -5.59 11.04
C TRP A 424 13.79 -6.40 11.29
N GLU A 425 12.64 -5.74 11.16
CA GLU A 425 11.39 -6.45 10.96
C GLU A 425 11.45 -7.33 9.69
N PRO A 426 10.68 -8.43 9.63
CA PRO A 426 10.57 -9.22 8.41
C PRO A 426 10.03 -8.37 7.25
N ILE A 427 10.54 -8.61 6.04
CA ILE A 427 9.89 -8.09 4.83
C ILE A 427 8.57 -8.84 4.67
N VAL A 428 7.46 -8.11 4.58
CA VAL A 428 6.11 -8.68 4.40
C VAL A 428 5.55 -8.27 3.05
N LEU A 429 5.30 -9.27 2.21
CA LEU A 429 4.64 -9.13 0.91
C LEU A 429 3.24 -9.72 1.00
N GLU A 430 2.25 -9.00 0.50
CA GLU A 430 0.87 -9.46 0.42
C GLU A 430 0.40 -9.38 -1.03
N ILE A 431 -0.03 -10.52 -1.58
CA ILE A 431 -0.58 -10.62 -2.92
C ILE A 431 -2.09 -10.76 -2.80
N ASN A 432 -2.84 -9.75 -3.22
CA ASN A 432 -4.29 -9.87 -3.38
C ASN A 432 -4.59 -10.55 -4.71
N LEU A 433 -4.98 -11.82 -4.67
CA LEU A 433 -5.19 -12.66 -5.85
C LEU A 433 -6.29 -12.09 -6.76
N ALA A 434 -7.31 -11.44 -6.20
CA ALA A 434 -8.39 -10.83 -6.98
C ALA A 434 -7.88 -9.72 -7.92
N HIS A 435 -6.80 -9.03 -7.55
CA HIS A 435 -6.22 -7.96 -8.39
C HIS A 435 -5.40 -8.48 -9.57
N LEU A 436 -5.13 -9.79 -9.65
CA LEU A 436 -4.46 -10.39 -10.81
C LEU A 436 -5.37 -10.46 -12.04
N PHE A 437 -6.66 -10.18 -11.90
CA PHE A 437 -7.67 -10.29 -12.95
C PHE A 437 -8.32 -8.95 -13.27
N ARG A 438 -8.63 -8.71 -14.55
CA ARG A 438 -9.41 -7.55 -15.01
C ARG A 438 -10.90 -7.84 -14.88
N VAL A 439 -11.35 -7.98 -13.64
CA VAL A 439 -12.76 -8.19 -13.32
C VAL A 439 -13.37 -6.84 -12.97
N LYS A 440 -14.56 -6.53 -13.51
CA LYS A 440 -15.28 -5.32 -13.10
C LYS A 440 -15.77 -5.48 -11.66
N GLU A 441 -15.88 -4.36 -10.95
CA GLU A 441 -16.35 -4.35 -9.57
C GLU A 441 -17.72 -5.06 -9.47
N GLY A 442 -17.78 -6.15 -8.69
CA GLY A 442 -19.00 -6.92 -8.47
C GLY A 442 -19.21 -8.17 -9.35
N GLU A 443 -18.27 -8.53 -10.23
CA GLU A 443 -18.28 -9.80 -10.99
C GLU A 443 -17.53 -10.93 -10.26
N ARG A 444 -18.02 -12.17 -10.37
CA ARG A 444 -17.41 -13.36 -9.74
C ARG A 444 -16.19 -13.80 -10.56
N ILE A 445 -15.07 -14.04 -9.89
CA ILE A 445 -13.85 -14.52 -10.56
C ILE A 445 -14.00 -16.03 -10.84
N PRO A 446 -13.87 -16.51 -12.10
CA PRO A 446 -14.05 -17.94 -12.41
C PRO A 446 -13.02 -18.84 -11.73
N ALA A 447 -13.45 -19.92 -11.07
CA ALA A 447 -12.58 -20.81 -10.28
C ALA A 447 -11.52 -21.60 -11.10
N THR A 448 -11.77 -21.87 -12.38
CA THR A 448 -10.91 -22.78 -13.18
C THR A 448 -9.80 -22.08 -13.98
N TYR A 449 -9.95 -20.79 -14.30
CA TYR A 449 -8.95 -19.99 -15.03
C TYR A 449 -8.09 -19.10 -14.12
N THR A 450 -8.46 -18.99 -12.84
CA THR A 450 -7.77 -18.21 -11.82
C THR A 450 -6.43 -18.83 -11.41
N GLU A 451 -6.36 -20.15 -11.32
CA GLU A 451 -5.18 -20.81 -10.77
C GLU A 451 -3.93 -20.62 -11.61
N GLY A 452 -4.00 -20.76 -12.94
CA GLY A 452 -2.84 -20.63 -13.83
C GLY A 452 -2.17 -19.26 -13.74
N ARG A 453 -2.96 -18.17 -13.78
CA ARG A 453 -2.44 -16.79 -13.67
C ARG A 453 -1.90 -16.50 -12.26
N CYS A 454 -2.59 -16.98 -11.21
CA CYS A 454 -2.12 -16.88 -9.83
C CYS A 454 -0.77 -17.60 -9.65
N ARG A 455 -0.66 -18.84 -10.11
CA ARG A 455 0.58 -19.64 -10.07
C ARG A 455 1.68 -18.96 -10.87
N ALA A 456 1.41 -18.47 -12.07
CA ALA A 456 2.41 -17.76 -12.87
C ALA A 456 2.94 -16.50 -12.16
N ALA A 457 2.06 -15.72 -11.53
CA ALA A 457 2.44 -14.55 -10.74
C ALA A 457 3.32 -14.95 -9.53
N LEU A 458 2.97 -16.04 -8.83
CA LEU A 458 3.76 -16.57 -7.73
C LEU A 458 5.11 -17.15 -8.19
N VAL A 459 5.17 -17.80 -9.36
CA VAL A 459 6.42 -18.29 -9.95
C VAL A 459 7.34 -17.12 -10.27
N LEU A 460 6.86 -16.10 -10.97
CA LEU A 460 7.66 -14.91 -11.28
C LEU A 460 8.18 -14.22 -10.01
N LEU A 461 7.30 -14.01 -9.01
CA LEU A 461 7.71 -13.42 -7.74
C LEU A 461 8.69 -14.34 -6.99
N GLY A 462 8.48 -15.64 -7.03
CA GLY A 462 9.37 -16.64 -6.44
C GLY A 462 10.78 -16.63 -7.04
N LEU A 463 10.91 -16.40 -8.35
CA LEU A 463 12.23 -16.23 -9.01
C LEU A 463 12.94 -14.98 -8.49
N VAL A 464 12.22 -13.86 -8.33
CA VAL A 464 12.76 -12.65 -7.71
C VAL A 464 13.17 -12.90 -6.25
N MET A 465 12.38 -13.67 -5.51
CA MET A 465 12.69 -14.07 -4.13
C MET A 465 13.92 -14.98 -4.06
N ALA A 466 14.19 -15.82 -5.06
CA ALA A 466 15.42 -16.60 -5.15
C ALA A 466 16.65 -15.71 -5.40
N GLU A 467 16.53 -14.65 -6.22
CA GLU A 467 17.59 -13.63 -6.36
C GLU A 467 17.83 -12.87 -5.06
N LEU A 468 16.77 -12.51 -4.32
CA LEU A 468 16.88 -11.90 -3.00
C LEU A 468 17.58 -12.84 -2.00
N ALA A 469 17.18 -14.12 -1.97
CA ALA A 469 17.76 -15.10 -1.07
C ALA A 469 19.24 -15.35 -1.34
N THR A 470 19.67 -15.28 -2.59
CA THR A 470 21.09 -15.40 -2.97
C THR A 470 21.90 -14.12 -2.80
N GLY A 471 21.29 -13.02 -2.34
CA GLY A 471 21.95 -11.72 -2.14
C GLY A 471 22.24 -10.97 -3.44
N THR A 472 21.70 -11.42 -4.58
CA THR A 472 21.93 -10.79 -5.90
C THR A 472 20.96 -9.63 -6.18
N LEU A 473 19.89 -9.53 -5.41
CA LEU A 473 18.98 -8.38 -5.37
C LEU A 473 19.26 -7.52 -4.13
N PRO A 474 19.98 -6.39 -4.28
CA PRO A 474 20.19 -5.45 -3.18
C PRO A 474 18.95 -4.57 -2.94
N ILE A 475 18.77 -4.13 -1.70
CA ILE A 475 17.72 -3.19 -1.29
C ILE A 475 18.36 -1.84 -0.90
N GLY A 476 17.67 -0.75 -1.23
CA GLY A 476 18.11 0.61 -0.90
C GLY A 476 18.95 1.24 -2.01
N SER A 477 19.64 2.31 -1.67
CA SER A 477 20.52 3.05 -2.58
C SER A 477 21.95 2.51 -2.52
N ARG A 478 22.81 2.92 -3.46
CA ARG A 478 24.25 2.56 -3.51
C ARG A 478 24.54 1.07 -3.73
N ALA A 479 23.60 0.32 -4.30
CA ALA A 479 23.80 -1.06 -4.74
C ALA A 479 25.08 -1.25 -5.59
N THR A 480 25.36 -0.32 -6.51
CA THR A 480 26.56 -0.33 -7.36
C THR A 480 27.87 -0.11 -6.61
N ARG A 481 27.80 0.27 -5.33
CA ARG A 481 28.94 0.43 -4.41
C ARG A 481 29.04 -0.71 -3.39
N GLY A 482 28.24 -1.77 -3.55
CA GLY A 482 28.26 -2.94 -2.65
C GLY A 482 27.36 -2.84 -1.41
N MET A 483 26.60 -1.74 -1.27
CA MET A 483 25.63 -1.61 -0.17
C MET A 483 24.31 -2.32 -0.47
N GLY A 484 23.55 -2.59 0.59
CA GLY A 484 22.19 -3.10 0.47
C GLY A 484 22.10 -4.60 0.22
N ALA A 485 23.18 -5.34 0.48
CA ALA A 485 23.16 -6.80 0.37
C ALA A 485 22.14 -7.37 1.36
N VAL A 486 21.42 -8.40 0.93
CA VAL A 486 20.39 -9.07 1.73
C VAL A 486 20.79 -10.52 1.93
N GLU A 487 20.76 -10.95 3.19
CA GLU A 487 20.92 -12.34 3.58
C GLU A 487 19.59 -12.85 4.14
N VAL A 488 18.93 -13.72 3.39
CA VAL A 488 17.65 -14.33 3.80
C VAL A 488 17.91 -15.52 4.71
N LYS A 489 17.25 -15.54 5.86
CA LYS A 489 17.32 -16.60 6.88
C LYS A 489 16.10 -17.53 6.82
N THR A 490 14.94 -16.96 6.52
CA THR A 490 13.67 -17.71 6.47
C THR A 490 12.75 -17.09 5.43
N VAL A 491 12.02 -17.93 4.69
CA VAL A 491 10.88 -17.53 3.86
C VAL A 491 9.66 -18.35 4.30
N GLU A 492 8.66 -17.66 4.84
CA GLU A 492 7.37 -18.23 5.20
C GLU A 492 6.33 -17.78 4.17
N VAL A 493 5.54 -18.72 3.65
CA VAL A 493 4.45 -18.44 2.72
C VAL A 493 3.16 -19.06 3.24
N SER A 494 2.09 -18.27 3.28
CA SER A 494 0.75 -18.71 3.67
C SER A 494 -0.30 -18.19 2.70
N GLY A 495 -1.37 -18.95 2.49
CA GLY A 495 -2.45 -18.62 1.55
C GLY A 495 -3.31 -19.85 1.23
N PRO A 496 -4.15 -19.78 0.17
CA PRO A 496 -5.05 -20.87 -0.22
C PRO A 496 -4.34 -22.21 -0.35
N LYS A 497 -4.94 -23.24 0.24
CA LYS A 497 -4.43 -24.61 0.12
C LYS A 497 -4.48 -25.10 -1.32
N GLU A 498 -5.49 -24.68 -2.06
CA GLU A 498 -5.72 -25.02 -3.47
C GLU A 498 -4.57 -24.51 -4.34
N LEU A 499 -4.03 -23.32 -4.02
CA LEU A 499 -2.94 -22.70 -4.75
C LEU A 499 -1.56 -23.18 -4.28
N LEU A 500 -1.37 -23.34 -2.98
CA LEU A 500 -0.05 -23.62 -2.37
C LEU A 500 0.17 -25.12 -2.06
N GLY A 501 -0.83 -25.97 -2.25
CA GLY A 501 -0.88 -27.38 -1.81
C GLY A 501 -1.04 -27.56 -0.29
N THR A 502 -0.62 -26.56 0.50
CA THR A 502 -0.70 -26.51 1.96
C THR A 502 -1.05 -25.09 2.41
N PRO A 503 -1.79 -24.88 3.52
CA PRO A 503 -2.14 -23.53 3.98
C PRO A 503 -0.93 -22.65 4.31
N ARG A 504 0.18 -23.27 4.71
CA ARG A 504 1.44 -22.61 5.05
C ARG A 504 2.62 -23.56 4.85
N TRP A 505 3.73 -23.01 4.36
CA TRP A 505 5.03 -23.66 4.38
C TRP A 505 6.14 -22.67 4.70
N GLU A 506 7.28 -23.19 5.16
CA GLU A 506 8.42 -22.40 5.63
C GLU A 506 9.72 -23.02 5.10
N LEU A 507 10.64 -22.18 4.64
CA LEU A 507 11.98 -22.53 4.23
C LEU A 507 12.98 -21.82 5.13
N GLU A 508 13.93 -22.55 5.71
CA GLU A 508 14.96 -22.03 6.60
C GLU A 508 16.34 -22.53 6.16
N GLY A 509 17.36 -21.69 6.35
CA GLY A 509 18.76 -22.05 6.10
C GLY A 509 19.54 -20.91 5.45
N GLY A 510 20.69 -21.25 4.87
CA GLY A 510 21.47 -20.28 4.10
C GLY A 510 20.77 -19.87 2.80
N GLY A 511 21.00 -18.64 2.34
CA GLY A 511 20.35 -18.06 1.18
C GLY A 511 20.33 -18.94 -0.09
N GLN A 512 21.44 -19.64 -0.38
CA GLN A 512 21.50 -20.59 -1.50
C GLN A 512 20.63 -21.84 -1.31
N ALA A 513 20.53 -22.36 -0.08
CA ALA A 513 19.69 -23.52 0.22
C ALA A 513 18.21 -23.15 0.09
N ILE A 514 17.81 -21.99 0.64
CA ILE A 514 16.46 -21.43 0.49
C ILE A 514 16.12 -21.25 -0.99
N ALA A 515 17.03 -20.67 -1.77
CA ALA A 515 16.79 -20.48 -3.21
C ALA A 515 16.57 -21.80 -3.95
N ARG A 516 17.36 -22.86 -3.65
CA ARG A 516 17.20 -24.18 -4.29
C ARG A 516 15.85 -24.82 -3.95
N GLU A 517 15.47 -24.83 -2.67
CA GLU A 517 14.19 -25.39 -2.24
C GLU A 517 13.01 -24.57 -2.76
N LEU A 518 13.14 -23.24 -2.80
CA LEU A 518 12.15 -22.37 -3.42
C LEU A 518 11.98 -22.71 -4.90
N LEU A 519 13.07 -22.78 -5.67
CA LEU A 519 13.02 -23.15 -7.09
C LEU A 519 12.40 -24.53 -7.33
N LYS A 520 12.61 -25.49 -6.42
CA LYS A 520 11.94 -26.79 -6.48
C LYS A 520 10.42 -26.64 -6.34
N LYS A 521 9.96 -25.89 -5.34
CA LYS A 521 8.52 -25.59 -5.16
C LYS A 521 7.92 -24.84 -6.35
N LEU A 522 8.66 -23.91 -6.95
CA LEU A 522 8.19 -23.18 -8.13
C LEU A 522 8.03 -24.09 -9.36
N ARG A 523 8.86 -25.14 -9.49
CA ARG A 523 8.70 -26.15 -10.55
C ARG A 523 7.43 -26.98 -10.34
N GLU A 524 7.21 -27.47 -9.13
CA GLU A 524 5.99 -28.18 -8.75
C GLU A 524 4.75 -27.32 -9.04
N MET A 525 4.77 -26.03 -8.65
CA MET A 525 3.70 -25.08 -8.93
C MET A 525 3.50 -24.82 -10.43
N ASN A 526 4.58 -24.83 -11.22
CA ASN A 526 4.50 -24.66 -12.67
C ASN A 526 3.95 -25.90 -13.40
N GLU A 527 4.21 -27.10 -12.89
CA GLU A 527 3.66 -28.36 -13.46
C GLU A 527 2.12 -28.43 -13.32
N GLU A 528 1.55 -27.71 -12.35
CA GLU A 528 0.10 -27.59 -12.15
C GLU A 528 -0.54 -26.52 -13.06
N ILE A 529 0.23 -25.80 -13.87
CA ILE A 529 -0.28 -24.84 -14.86
C ILE A 529 -0.57 -25.58 -16.17
N SER A 530 -1.73 -25.31 -16.78
CA SER A 530 -1.98 -25.74 -18.17
C SER A 530 -1.10 -24.93 -19.12
N GLY A 531 0.05 -25.50 -19.50
CA GLY A 531 1.09 -24.84 -20.30
C GLY A 531 2.33 -24.51 -19.46
N ASN A 532 2.89 -23.33 -19.67
CA ASN A 532 4.01 -22.81 -18.89
C ASN A 532 3.66 -21.47 -18.25
N TRP A 533 4.19 -21.16 -17.08
CA TRP A 533 4.03 -19.84 -16.46
C TRP A 533 4.49 -18.70 -17.39
N THR A 534 5.47 -18.94 -18.26
CA THR A 534 5.97 -17.94 -19.22
C THR A 534 4.91 -17.51 -20.22
N ASP A 535 3.94 -18.38 -20.53
CA ASP A 535 2.84 -18.09 -21.45
C ASP A 535 1.94 -16.97 -20.88
N TYR A 536 1.97 -16.76 -19.55
CA TYR A 536 1.22 -15.71 -18.87
C TYR A 536 1.95 -14.36 -18.83
N LEU A 537 3.22 -14.28 -19.24
CA LEU A 537 3.96 -13.00 -19.26
C LEU A 537 3.25 -11.96 -20.11
N THR A 538 2.90 -12.34 -21.35
CA THR A 538 2.28 -11.48 -22.37
C THR A 538 0.77 -11.72 -22.51
N LYS A 539 0.22 -12.79 -21.93
CA LYS A 539 -1.22 -13.06 -21.98
C LYS A 539 -1.98 -11.98 -21.21
N GLU A 540 -2.82 -11.24 -21.93
CA GLU A 540 -3.76 -10.30 -21.32
C GLU A 540 -4.65 -11.02 -20.30
N PRO A 541 -4.98 -10.39 -19.16
CA PRO A 541 -5.92 -10.94 -18.20
C PRO A 541 -7.30 -11.08 -18.87
N GLU A 542 -7.84 -12.29 -18.89
CA GLU A 542 -9.16 -12.57 -19.46
C GLU A 542 -10.25 -11.81 -18.68
N ALA A 543 -11.19 -11.21 -19.40
CA ALA A 543 -12.39 -10.64 -18.80
C ALA A 543 -13.26 -11.78 -18.23
N ALA A 544 -13.88 -11.58 -17.06
CA ALA A 544 -14.84 -12.56 -16.55
C ALA A 544 -15.97 -12.74 -17.60
N PRO A 545 -16.41 -13.98 -17.88
CA PRO A 545 -17.55 -14.18 -18.76
C PRO A 545 -18.77 -13.48 -18.17
N SER A 546 -19.43 -12.65 -18.98
CA SER A 546 -20.72 -12.08 -18.61
C SER A 546 -21.71 -13.21 -18.40
N ALA A 547 -22.32 -13.29 -17.22
CA ALA A 547 -23.48 -14.13 -16.99
C ALA A 547 -24.65 -13.58 -17.81
N SER A 548 -24.73 -13.98 -19.09
CA SER A 548 -25.84 -13.66 -19.97
C SER A 548 -26.34 -14.94 -20.64
N GLY A 549 -27.43 -15.47 -20.08
CA GLY A 549 -28.51 -16.09 -20.84
C GLY A 549 -28.34 -17.54 -21.31
N GLU A 550 -28.49 -18.50 -20.40
CA GLU A 550 -29.24 -19.72 -20.75
C GLU A 550 -30.73 -19.39 -20.74
N GLY A 551 -31.17 -18.70 -21.79
CA GLY A 551 -32.57 -18.53 -22.13
C GLY A 551 -32.93 -19.53 -23.22
N SER A 552 -33.38 -20.71 -22.79
CA SER A 552 -34.31 -21.61 -23.48
C SER A 552 -34.63 -21.27 -24.96
N GLU A 553 -33.90 -21.89 -25.88
CA GLU A 553 -34.50 -22.29 -27.16
C GLU A 553 -35.26 -23.60 -26.93
N GLU A 554 -36.56 -23.48 -26.66
CA GLU A 554 -37.49 -24.58 -26.90
C GLU A 554 -38.53 -24.09 -27.92
N GLN A 555 -38.25 -24.40 -29.19
CA GLN A 555 -39.24 -24.43 -30.27
C GLN A 555 -39.78 -25.86 -30.37
N ALA A 556 -41.04 -26.05 -30.01
CA ALA A 556 -42.08 -26.89 -30.65
C ALA A 556 -43.12 -27.37 -29.63
#